data_AF-A0A7X7PKW6-F1
#
_entry.id   AF-A0A7X7PKW6-F1
#
_cell.length_a   1.000
_cell.length_b   1.000
_cell.length_c   1.000
_cell.angle_alpha   90.00
_cell.angle_beta   90.00
_cell.angle_gamma   90.00
#
_symmetry.space_group_name_H-M   'P 1'
#
loop_
_entity.id
_entity.type
_entity.pdbx_description
1 polymer ?
#
loop_
_entity_poly.entity_id
_entity_poly.type
_entity_poly.pdbx_seq_one_letter_code
_entity_poly.pdbx_strand_id
1 'polypeptide(L)' 'MLASTIGWPHLLVLLVAIALIALFVVAIVSIAKSPASGVEKAIWVLITLLFPVVGPIVWFIVGANRRGTFE' A
#
# COMPACT_ATOMS: atom_id res chain seq x y z
N MET A 1 26.16 10.06 26.46
CA MET A 1 24.82 9.62 26.93
C MET A 1 23.83 9.30 25.79
N LEU A 2 24.23 9.31 24.50
CA LEU A 2 23.33 9.06 23.35
C LEU A 2 23.34 7.60 22.84
N ALA A 3 24.09 6.70 23.48
CA ALA A 3 24.35 5.36 22.97
C ALA A 3 23.37 4.27 23.49
N SER A 4 22.45 4.61 24.40
CA SER A 4 21.57 3.64 25.06
C SER A 4 20.12 3.63 24.56
N THR A 5 19.76 4.50 23.61
CA THR A 5 18.38 4.61 23.11
C THR A 5 18.11 3.73 21.89
N ILE A 6 19.14 3.36 21.11
CA ILE A 6 19.01 2.48 19.94
C ILE A 6 18.91 1.02 20.41
N GLY A 7 17.84 0.71 21.14
CA GLY A 7 17.45 -0.66 21.44
C GLY A 7 16.73 -1.31 20.27
N TRP A 8 16.53 -2.62 20.38
CA TRP A 8 15.71 -3.46 19.49
C TRP A 8 14.34 -2.91 19.08
N PRO A 9 13.62 -2.02 19.83
CA PRO A 9 12.37 -1.44 19.34
C PRO A 9 12.55 -0.57 18.08
N HIS A 10 13.71 0.06 17.89
CA HIS A 10 13.99 0.87 16.69
C HIS A 10 14.02 0.00 15.43
N LEU A 11 14.51 -1.24 15.54
CA LEU A 11 14.51 -2.19 14.43
C LEU A 11 13.09 -2.60 14.04
N LEU A 12 12.19 -2.76 15.02
CA LEU A 12 10.78 -3.04 14.75
C LEU A 12 10.09 -1.86 14.05
N VAL A 13 10.33 -0.64 14.52
CA VAL A 13 9.79 0.57 13.87
C VAL A 13 10.31 0.69 12.44
N LEU A 14 11.59 0.44 12.21
CA LEU A 14 12.18 0.45 10.87
C LEU A 14 11.56 -0.62 9.96
N LEU A 15 11.38 -1.84 10.47
CA LEU A 15 10.74 -2.94 9.74
C LEU A 15 9.31 -2.58 9.34
N VAL A 16 8.52 -2.03 10.28
CA VAL A 16 7.14 -1.61 10.01
C VAL A 16 7.11 -0.47 9.00
N ALA A 17 7.99 0.53 9.11
CA ALA A 17 8.08 1.62 8.14
C ALA A 17 8.39 1.10 6.74
N ILE A 18 9.35 0.19 6.59
CA ILE A 18 9.69 -0.44 5.32
C ILE A 18 8.50 -1.23 4.77
N ALA A 19 7.80 -2.01 5.61
CA ALA A 19 6.63 -2.76 5.20
C ALA A 19 5.49 -1.86 4.70
N LEU A 20 5.25 -0.72 5.36
CA LEU A 20 4.25 0.26 4.94
C LEU A 20 4.61 0.91 3.61
N ILE A 21 5.89 1.27 3.41
CA ILE A 21 6.36 1.81 2.13
C ILE A 21 6.22 0.76 1.03
N ALA A 22 6.60 -0.48 1.28
CA ALA A 22 6.45 -1.57 0.34
C ALA A 22 4.98 -1.80 -0.02
N LEU A 23 4.09 -1.82 0.98
CA LEU A 23 2.64 -1.95 0.79
C LEU A 23 2.10 -0.85 -0.13
N PHE A 24 2.49 0.39 0.12
CA PHE A 24 2.09 1.55 -0.68
C PHE A 24 2.56 1.44 -2.14
N VAL A 25 3.85 1.17 -2.36
CA VAL A 25 4.43 1.05 -3.71
C VAL A 25 3.79 -0.11 -4.47
N VAL A 26 3.64 -1.26 -3.83
CA VAL A 26 3.01 -2.45 -4.44
C VAL A 26 1.55 -2.16 -4.79
N ALA A 27 0.82 -1.41 -3.96
CA ALA A 27 -0.55 -1.01 -4.28
C ALA A 27 -0.62 -0.14 -5.54
N ILE A 28 0.22 0.89 -5.65
CA ILE A 28 0.25 1.74 -6.85
C ILE A 28 0.55 0.92 -8.10
N VAL A 29 1.58 0.06 -8.05
CA VAL A 29 1.91 -0.84 -9.17
C VAL A 29 0.75 -1.79 -9.49
N SER A 30 0.08 -2.31 -8.48
CA SER A 30 -1.07 -3.21 -8.63
C SER A 30 -2.28 -2.50 -9.26
N ILE A 31 -2.54 -1.24 -8.91
CA ILE A 31 -3.58 -0.39 -9.51
C ILE A 31 -3.24 -0.12 -10.98
N ALA A 32 -2.00 0.28 -11.27
CA ALA A 32 -1.56 0.56 -12.63
C ALA A 32 -1.73 -0.65 -13.56
N LYS A 33 -1.39 -1.85 -13.07
CA LYS A 33 -1.53 -3.12 -13.79
C LYS A 33 -2.95 -3.71 -13.78
N SER A 34 -3.89 -3.12 -13.06
CA SER A 34 -5.26 -3.64 -12.98
C SER A 34 -6.05 -3.44 -14.29
N PRO A 35 -7.11 -4.22 -14.52
CA PRO A 35 -8.03 -4.03 -15.64
C PRO A 35 -9.02 -2.86 -15.44
N ALA A 36 -8.92 -2.12 -14.33
CA ALA A 36 -9.83 -1.01 -14.03
C ALA A 36 -9.77 0.09 -15.11
N SER A 37 -10.88 0.83 -15.27
CA SER A 37 -10.93 1.95 -16.21
C SER A 37 -9.94 3.07 -15.80
N GLY A 38 -9.57 3.95 -16.75
CA GLY A 38 -8.61 5.02 -16.47
C GLY A 38 -9.03 5.95 -15.32
N VAL A 39 -10.31 6.32 -15.25
CA VAL A 39 -10.88 7.13 -14.16
C VAL A 39 -10.84 6.36 -12.84
N GLU A 40 -11.16 5.08 -12.87
CA GLU A 40 -11.19 4.24 -11.67
C GLU A 40 -9.79 4.01 -11.10
N LYS A 41 -8.78 3.82 -11.96
CA LYS A 41 -7.37 3.83 -11.55
C LYS A 41 -6.99 5.16 -10.90
N ALA A 42 -7.38 6.28 -11.50
CA ALA A 42 -7.07 7.60 -10.97
C ALA A 42 -7.66 7.82 -9.57
N ILE A 43 -8.92 7.39 -9.35
CA ILE A 43 -9.57 7.43 -8.03
C ILE A 43 -8.80 6.57 -7.02
N TRP A 44 -8.44 5.35 -7.38
CA TRP A 44 -7.71 4.46 -6.47
C TRP A 44 -6.30 4.96 -6.14
N VAL A 45 -5.60 5.56 -7.12
CA VAL A 45 -4.31 6.21 -6.88
C VAL A 45 -4.49 7.40 -5.94
N LEU A 46 -5.52 8.23 -6.15
CA LEU A 46 -5.81 9.38 -5.28
C LEU A 46 -6.13 8.94 -3.84
N ILE A 47 -6.97 7.93 -3.65
CA ILE A 47 -7.27 7.36 -2.33
C ILE A 47 -6.00 6.82 -1.68
N THR A 48 -5.19 6.08 -2.44
CA THR A 48 -3.91 5.54 -1.95
C THR A 48 -2.98 6.66 -1.51
N LEU A 49 -2.86 7.73 -2.31
CA LEU A 49 -1.99 8.86 -2.02
C LEU A 49 -2.42 9.63 -0.78
N LEU A 50 -3.73 9.87 -0.62
CA LEU A 50 -4.28 10.57 0.56
C LEU A 50 -4.24 9.71 1.81
N PHE A 51 -4.36 8.38 1.66
CA PHE A 51 -4.39 7.42 2.75
C PHE A 51 -3.39 6.29 2.48
N PRO A 52 -2.08 6.50 2.73
CA PRO A 52 -1.01 5.60 2.27
C PRO A 52 -0.98 4.22 2.95
N VAL A 53 -1.81 4.01 3.97
CA VAL A 53 -1.97 2.71 4.63
C VAL A 53 -3.34 2.13 4.32
N VAL A 54 -4.41 2.88 4.60
CA VAL A 54 -5.79 2.41 4.42
C VAL A 54 -6.12 2.20 2.94
N GLY A 55 -5.71 3.12 2.05
CA GLY A 55 -5.96 3.03 0.61
C GLY A 55 -5.40 1.74 -0.01
N PRO A 56 -4.11 1.41 0.18
CA PRO A 56 -3.54 0.12 -0.21
C PRO A 56 -4.28 -1.09 0.34
N ILE A 57 -4.63 -1.09 1.63
CA ILE A 57 -5.33 -2.21 2.27
C ILE A 57 -6.68 -2.44 1.59
N VAL A 58 -7.48 -1.38 1.43
CA VAL A 58 -8.80 -1.46 0.79
C VAL A 58 -8.66 -1.87 -0.68
N TRP A 59 -7.65 -1.35 -1.40
CA TRP A 59 -7.37 -1.76 -2.77
C TRP A 59 -7.13 -3.26 -2.85
N PHE A 60 -6.30 -3.85 -1.98
CA PHE A 60 -6.02 -5.29 -2.02
C PHE A 60 -7.22 -6.17 -1.65
N ILE A 61 -8.13 -5.67 -0.82
CA ILE A 61 -9.35 -6.41 -0.43
C ILE A 61 -10.43 -6.31 -1.52
N VAL A 62 -10.65 -5.11 -2.07
CA VAL A 62 -11.80 -4.82 -2.95
C VAL A 62 -11.39 -4.63 -4.40
N GLY A 63 -10.46 -3.70 -4.65
CA GLY A 63 -10.08 -3.30 -6.01
C GLY A 63 -9.29 -4.37 -6.76
N ALA A 64 -8.46 -5.13 -6.05
CA ALA A 64 -7.62 -6.21 -6.57
C ALA A 64 -8.42 -7.44 -7.02
N ASN A 65 -9.59 -7.70 -6.42
CA ASN A 65 -10.45 -8.86 -6.71
C ASN A 65 -11.30 -8.70 -7.97
N ARG A 66 -11.33 -7.52 -8.58
CA ARG A 66 -11.95 -7.31 -9.90
C ARG A 66 -11.15 -7.95 -11.05
N ARG A 67 -10.14 -8.75 -10.72
CA ARG A 67 -9.27 -9.50 -11.63
C ARG A 67 -9.83 -10.87 -12.05
N GLY A 68 -11.06 -11.25 -11.72
CA GLY A 68 -11.64 -12.47 -12.28
C GLY A 68 -13.07 -12.80 -11.85
N THR A 69 -14.05 -12.29 -12.58
CA THR A 69 -15.32 -13.00 -12.83
C THR A 69 -15.67 -12.79 -14.30
N PHE A 70 -14.88 -13.40 -15.18
CA PHE A 70 -15.43 -14.03 -16.38
C PHE A 70 -15.22 -15.52 -16.11
N GLU A 71 -16.35 -16.23 -15.99
CA GLU A 71 -16.52 -17.70 -16.13
C GLU A 71 -15.39 -18.63 -15.66
#